data_AF-A0A520CQT1-F1
#
_entry.id   AF-A0A520CQT1-F1
#
_cell.length_a   1.000
_cell.length_b   1.000
_cell.length_c   1.000
_cell.angle_alpha   90.00
_cell.angle_beta   90.00
_cell.angle_gamma   90.00
#
_symmetry.space_group_name_H-M   'P 1'
#
loop_
_entity.id
_entity.type
_entity.pdbx_description
1 polymer ?
#
loop_
_entity_poly.entity_id
_entity_poly.type
_entity_poly.pdbx_seq_one_letter_code
_entity_poly.pdbx_strand_id
1 'polypeptide(L)'
;DVNKLEEDYLESREWENIEEETIDRGTELLNLLLYINECHDEEIKPGLEDFLKEFLLVEEDEFQDEFHIYEDLISNQQLAESSVEDICSNADLLDLSEEMEELFVPFMTFFLQPNTSEAIQQDLIKFSNNKSFDVAVYTLITTFNKNR
;
A
#
# COMPACT_ATOMS: atom_id res chain seq x y z
N ASP A 1 3.80 25.04 -3.50
CA ASP A 1 3.72 25.90 -4.70
C ASP A 1 4.27 25.07 -5.84
N VAL A 2 3.38 24.41 -6.58
CA VAL A 2 3.67 23.40 -7.60
C VAL A 2 4.15 24.04 -8.92
N ASN A 3 4.05 25.37 -9.01
CA ASN A 3 4.32 26.16 -10.22
C ASN A 3 5.79 26.55 -10.42
N LYS A 4 6.75 25.74 -9.93
CA LYS A 4 8.19 26.04 -10.05
C LYS A 4 9.05 24.82 -10.39
N LEU A 5 8.47 23.78 -10.97
CA LEU A 5 9.28 22.89 -11.79
C LEU A 5 9.60 23.70 -13.06
N GLU A 6 10.86 24.10 -13.22
CA GLU A 6 11.33 24.65 -14.50
C GLU A 6 11.00 23.61 -15.58
N GLU A 7 10.51 24.03 -16.75
CA GLU A 7 10.04 23.13 -17.83
C GLU A 7 11.05 22.02 -18.18
N ASP A 8 12.34 22.24 -17.90
CA ASP A 8 13.46 21.33 -18.20
C ASP A 8 13.92 20.47 -17.00
N TYR A 9 13.34 20.62 -15.80
CA TYR A 9 13.79 19.87 -14.62
C TYR A 9 13.52 18.36 -14.77
N LEU A 10 12.36 17.99 -15.34
CA LEU A 10 11.99 16.60 -15.60
C LEU A 10 12.81 15.98 -16.74
N GLU A 11 13.47 16.79 -17.56
CA GLU A 11 14.40 16.35 -18.62
C GLU A 11 15.87 16.41 -18.16
N SER A 12 16.12 16.77 -16.90
CA SER A 12 17.47 16.95 -16.38
C SER A 12 18.10 15.62 -15.98
N ARG A 13 19.44 15.54 -16.08
CA ARG A 13 20.21 14.41 -15.54
C ARG A 13 20.04 14.21 -14.04
N GLU A 14 19.70 15.28 -13.31
CA GLU A 14 19.40 15.19 -11.88
C GLU A 14 18.12 14.38 -11.66
N TRP A 15 17.09 14.63 -12.48
CA TRP A 15 15.86 13.85 -12.45
C TRP A 15 16.05 12.42 -12.93
N GLU A 16 16.79 12.19 -14.03
CA GLU A 16 17.14 10.82 -14.48
C GLU A 16 17.83 10.01 -13.37
N ASN A 17 18.80 10.62 -12.65
CA ASN A 17 19.46 9.92 -11.54
C ASN A 17 18.51 9.65 -10.38
N ILE A 18 17.57 10.57 -10.07
CA ILE A 18 16.56 10.35 -9.03
C ILE A 18 15.62 9.21 -9.45
N GLU A 19 15.18 9.19 -10.71
CA GLU A 19 14.35 8.13 -11.27
C GLU A 19 15.09 6.79 -11.20
N GLU A 20 16.34 6.70 -11.64
CA GLU A 20 17.18 5.50 -11.52
C GLU A 20 17.40 5.06 -10.06
N GLU A 21 17.55 5.99 -9.11
CA GLU A 21 17.71 5.69 -7.68
C GLU A 21 16.40 5.29 -6.99
N THR A 22 15.26 5.50 -7.64
CA THR A 22 13.92 5.29 -7.06
C THR A 22 13.03 4.35 -7.87
N ILE A 23 13.53 3.83 -8.99
CA ILE A 23 12.79 2.94 -9.89
C ILE A 23 12.32 1.67 -9.17
N ASP A 24 13.07 1.20 -8.18
CA ASP A 24 12.76 0.00 -7.39
C ASP A 24 11.98 0.32 -6.09
N ARG A 25 11.67 1.60 -5.80
CA ARG A 25 10.99 1.98 -4.52
C ARG A 25 9.49 1.78 -4.54
N GLY A 26 8.94 1.33 -5.66
CA GLY A 26 7.52 1.03 -5.80
C GLY A 26 6.61 2.26 -5.73
N THR A 27 5.41 2.16 -6.28
CA THR A 27 4.37 3.20 -6.21
C THR A 27 3.13 2.74 -5.45
N GLU A 28 3.22 1.62 -4.74
CA GLU A 28 2.06 0.87 -4.27
C GLU A 28 1.35 1.59 -3.14
N LEU A 29 2.12 2.27 -2.26
CA LEU A 29 1.52 3.16 -1.25
C LEU A 29 0.76 4.31 -1.92
N LEU A 30 1.30 4.88 -3.00
CA LEU A 30 0.59 5.92 -3.75
C LEU A 30 -0.70 5.36 -4.35
N ASN A 31 -0.65 4.17 -4.97
CA ASN A 31 -1.82 3.50 -5.54
C ASN A 31 -2.91 3.24 -4.49
N LEU A 32 -2.54 2.77 -3.29
CA LEU A 32 -3.50 2.61 -2.20
C LEU A 32 -4.12 3.94 -1.76
N LEU A 33 -3.34 5.03 -1.72
CA LEU A 33 -3.86 6.36 -1.37
C LEU A 33 -4.78 6.92 -2.47
N LEU A 34 -4.50 6.65 -3.74
CA LEU A 34 -5.39 6.99 -4.86
C LEU A 34 -6.71 6.22 -4.77
N TYR A 35 -6.64 4.91 -4.53
CA TYR A 35 -7.81 4.07 -4.29
C TYR A 35 -8.68 4.59 -3.15
N ILE A 36 -8.07 4.98 -2.02
CA ILE A 36 -8.82 5.56 -0.90
C ILE A 36 -9.55 6.83 -1.34
N ASN A 37 -8.92 7.72 -2.11
CA ASN A 37 -9.62 8.92 -2.61
C ASN A 37 -10.82 8.55 -3.49
N GLU A 38 -10.68 7.58 -4.40
CA GLU A 38 -11.78 7.11 -5.24
C GLU A 38 -12.92 6.53 -4.40
N CYS A 39 -12.60 5.77 -3.35
CA CYS A 39 -13.60 5.28 -2.39
C CYS A 39 -14.39 6.42 -1.75
N HIS A 40 -13.74 7.55 -1.43
CA HIS A 40 -14.42 8.72 -0.89
C HIS A 40 -15.32 9.41 -1.93
N ASP A 41 -14.84 9.54 -3.16
CA ASP A 41 -15.59 10.17 -4.25
C ASP A 41 -16.85 9.34 -4.61
N GLU A 42 -16.76 8.01 -4.54
CA GLU A 42 -17.86 7.07 -4.80
C GLU A 42 -18.69 6.71 -3.54
N GLU A 43 -18.37 7.29 -2.38
CA GLU A 43 -19.02 7.00 -1.08
C GLU A 43 -19.03 5.51 -0.67
N ILE A 44 -17.99 4.76 -1.06
CA ILE A 44 -17.80 3.34 -0.72
C ILE A 44 -16.75 3.13 0.37
N LYS A 45 -16.70 1.91 0.92
CA LYS A 45 -15.69 1.55 1.92
C LYS A 45 -14.51 0.84 1.24
N PRO A 46 -13.26 1.18 1.61
CA PRO A 46 -12.09 0.46 1.11
C PRO A 46 -12.19 -1.03 1.43
N GLY A 47 -11.93 -1.88 0.44
CA GLY A 47 -11.90 -3.32 0.57
C GLY A 47 -10.80 -3.93 -0.31
N LEU A 48 -10.15 -5.00 0.17
CA LEU A 48 -9.03 -5.61 -0.54
C LEU A 48 -9.44 -6.19 -1.90
N GLU A 49 -10.59 -6.87 -1.96
CA GLU A 49 -11.07 -7.45 -3.22
C GLU A 49 -11.36 -6.37 -4.27
N ASP A 50 -11.95 -5.25 -3.85
CA ASP A 50 -12.28 -4.11 -4.70
C ASP A 50 -11.00 -3.37 -5.16
N PHE A 51 -10.04 -3.17 -4.26
CA PHE A 51 -8.71 -2.64 -4.60
C PHE A 51 -8.02 -3.50 -5.66
N LEU A 52 -7.99 -4.83 -5.48
CA LEU A 52 -7.27 -5.73 -6.38
C LEU A 52 -7.98 -5.91 -7.73
N LYS A 53 -9.32 -5.89 -7.76
CA LYS A 53 -10.09 -6.22 -8.96
C LYS A 53 -10.64 -5.00 -9.66
N GLU A 54 -11.23 -4.05 -8.95
CA GLU A 54 -11.92 -2.94 -9.62
C GLU A 54 -10.96 -1.77 -9.84
N PHE A 55 -10.05 -1.49 -8.89
CA PHE A 55 -9.11 -0.37 -9.01
C PHE A 55 -7.87 -0.70 -9.83
N LEU A 56 -7.26 -1.88 -9.62
CA LEU A 56 -6.01 -2.26 -10.31
C LEU A 56 -6.24 -2.94 -11.68
N LEU A 57 -7.40 -3.55 -11.97
CA LEU A 57 -7.63 -4.14 -13.30
C LEU A 57 -7.93 -3.04 -14.33
N VAL A 58 -6.91 -2.67 -15.10
CA VAL A 58 -7.07 -1.91 -16.35
C VAL A 58 -7.31 -2.91 -17.50
N GLU A 59 -8.33 -2.67 -18.32
CA GLU A 59 -8.71 -3.57 -19.44
C GLU A 59 -7.65 -3.67 -20.57
N GLU A 60 -6.58 -2.87 -20.53
CA GLU A 60 -5.51 -2.89 -21.53
C GLU A 60 -4.41 -3.89 -21.14
N ASP A 61 -4.21 -4.91 -21.97
CA ASP A 61 -3.21 -6.00 -21.85
C ASP A 61 -1.77 -5.53 -21.51
N GLU A 62 -1.43 -4.25 -21.70
CA GLU A 62 -0.10 -3.67 -21.43
C GLU A 62 0.22 -3.47 -19.93
N PHE A 63 -0.76 -3.53 -19.03
CA PHE A 63 -0.57 -3.33 -17.58
C PHE A 63 -0.67 -4.62 -16.76
N GLN A 64 -0.74 -5.80 -17.41
CA GLN A 64 -0.81 -7.10 -16.74
C GLN A 64 0.42 -7.39 -15.86
N ASP A 65 1.58 -6.83 -16.19
CA ASP A 65 2.81 -6.99 -15.40
C ASP A 65 2.69 -6.33 -14.01
N GLU A 66 1.85 -5.30 -13.85
CA GLU A 66 1.60 -4.64 -12.56
C GLU A 66 0.86 -5.55 -11.57
N PHE A 67 0.17 -6.61 -12.05
CA PHE A 67 -0.43 -7.62 -11.17
C PHE A 67 0.60 -8.44 -10.41
N HIS A 68 1.80 -8.60 -10.97
CA HIS A 68 2.84 -9.41 -10.35
C HIS A 68 3.29 -8.80 -9.01
N ILE A 69 3.35 -7.47 -8.95
CA ILE A 69 3.70 -6.70 -7.74
C ILE A 69 2.72 -7.01 -6.59
N TYR A 70 1.44 -7.26 -6.90
CA TYR A 70 0.40 -7.53 -5.90
C TYR A 70 0.11 -9.03 -5.71
N GLU A 71 0.89 -9.93 -6.32
CA GLU A 71 0.67 -11.37 -6.23
C GLU A 71 0.67 -11.87 -4.78
N ASP A 72 1.50 -11.27 -3.93
CA ASP A 72 1.56 -11.55 -2.50
C ASP A 72 0.23 -11.21 -1.80
N LEU A 73 -0.39 -10.07 -2.13
CA LEU A 73 -1.70 -9.71 -1.58
C LEU A 73 -2.78 -10.64 -2.13
N ILE A 74 -2.77 -10.91 -3.44
CA ILE A 74 -3.77 -11.75 -4.11
C ILE A 74 -3.78 -13.17 -3.52
N SER A 75 -2.60 -13.75 -3.30
CA SER A 75 -2.44 -15.12 -2.79
C SER A 75 -2.77 -15.24 -1.30
N ASN A 76 -2.78 -14.12 -0.57
CA ASN A 76 -2.96 -14.08 0.87
C ASN A 76 -4.20 -13.30 1.34
N GLN A 77 -5.17 -13.02 0.45
CA GLN A 77 -6.37 -12.23 0.75
C GLN A 77 -7.09 -12.64 2.03
N GLN A 78 -7.12 -13.94 2.35
CA GLN A 78 -7.72 -14.47 3.58
C GLN A 78 -7.15 -13.86 4.87
N LEU A 79 -5.90 -13.38 4.86
CA LEU A 79 -5.29 -12.76 6.04
C LEU A 79 -5.90 -11.38 6.36
N ALA A 80 -6.49 -10.70 5.38
CA ALA A 80 -7.19 -9.43 5.62
C ALA A 80 -8.50 -9.62 6.42
N GLU A 81 -8.94 -10.86 6.64
CA GLU A 81 -10.11 -11.20 7.46
C GLU A 81 -9.74 -11.91 8.77
N SER A 82 -8.44 -12.07 9.08
CA SER A 82 -7.97 -12.82 10.24
C SER A 82 -7.68 -11.94 11.46
N SER A 83 -6.41 -11.76 11.80
CA SER A 83 -5.92 -10.99 12.93
C SER A 83 -4.55 -10.41 12.63
N VAL A 84 -4.16 -9.35 13.34
CA VAL A 84 -2.83 -8.74 13.20
C VAL A 84 -1.71 -9.74 13.55
N GLU A 85 -1.93 -10.61 14.53
CA GLU A 85 -0.99 -11.67 14.91
C GLU A 85 -0.78 -12.66 13.75
N ASP A 86 -1.86 -13.10 13.10
CA ASP A 86 -1.77 -14.00 11.96
C ASP A 86 -1.11 -13.32 10.77
N ILE A 87 -1.44 -12.05 10.47
CA ILE A 87 -0.80 -11.27 9.41
C ILE A 87 0.72 -11.22 9.62
N CYS A 88 1.17 -10.79 10.81
CA CYS A 88 2.59 -10.66 11.12
C CYS A 88 3.31 -12.02 11.08
N SER A 89 2.70 -13.07 11.66
CA SER A 89 3.31 -14.39 11.72
C SER A 89 3.44 -15.06 10.36
N ASN A 90 2.49 -14.80 9.45
CA ASN A 90 2.56 -15.32 8.08
C ASN A 90 3.52 -14.51 7.21
N ALA A 91 3.58 -13.18 7.37
CA ALA A 91 4.52 -12.33 6.64
C ALA A 91 5.99 -12.82 6.80
N ASP A 92 6.36 -13.27 8.00
CA ASP A 92 7.70 -13.82 8.28
C ASP A 92 8.02 -15.16 7.58
N LEU A 93 6.99 -15.86 7.10
CA LEU A 93 7.10 -17.16 6.47
C LEU A 93 6.96 -17.10 4.95
N LEU A 94 6.45 -15.98 4.43
CA LEU A 94 6.24 -15.73 3.01
C LEU A 94 7.53 -15.23 2.38
N ASP A 95 7.78 -15.66 1.15
CA ASP A 95 8.83 -15.11 0.30
C ASP A 95 8.21 -13.94 -0.49
N LEU A 96 8.11 -12.79 0.18
CA LEU A 96 7.48 -11.59 -0.37
C LEU A 96 8.38 -10.97 -1.45
N SER A 97 7.75 -10.42 -2.48
CA SER A 97 8.40 -9.54 -3.46
C SER A 97 9.06 -8.33 -2.78
N GLU A 98 10.09 -7.77 -3.42
CA GLU A 98 10.85 -6.63 -2.88
C GLU A 98 9.94 -5.42 -2.64
N GLU A 99 8.96 -5.22 -3.52
CA GLU A 99 7.97 -4.15 -3.47
C GLU A 99 7.00 -4.32 -2.29
N MET A 100 6.66 -5.56 -1.92
CA MET A 100 5.71 -5.86 -0.84
C MET A 100 6.37 -6.15 0.51
N GLU A 101 7.68 -6.38 0.59
CA GLU A 101 8.37 -6.80 1.82
C GLU A 101 8.06 -5.88 3.01
N GLU A 102 8.09 -4.56 2.79
CA GLU A 102 7.78 -3.56 3.83
C GLU A 102 6.29 -3.17 3.88
N LEU A 103 5.55 -3.32 2.78
CA LEU A 103 4.17 -2.82 2.66
C LEU A 103 3.09 -3.85 2.96
N PHE A 104 3.41 -5.15 2.89
CA PHE A 104 2.45 -6.23 3.06
C PHE A 104 1.71 -6.15 4.40
N VAL A 105 2.43 -6.06 5.52
CA VAL A 105 1.83 -5.99 6.86
C VAL A 105 0.93 -4.77 7.02
N PRO A 106 1.38 -3.52 6.74
CA PRO A 106 0.52 -2.36 6.90
C PRO A 106 -0.68 -2.35 5.92
N PHE A 107 -0.55 -2.89 4.71
CA PHE A 107 -1.66 -2.98 3.75
C PHE A 107 -2.71 -3.99 4.23
N MET A 108 -2.31 -5.21 4.55
CA MET A 108 -3.23 -6.25 5.05
C MET A 108 -3.92 -5.79 6.33
N THR A 109 -3.19 -5.10 7.21
CA THR A 109 -3.75 -4.55 8.46
C THR A 109 -4.72 -3.40 8.20
N PHE A 110 -4.46 -2.56 7.19
CA PHE A 110 -5.41 -1.55 6.75
C PHE A 110 -6.70 -2.17 6.24
N PHE A 111 -6.63 -3.18 5.37
CA PHE A 111 -7.84 -3.84 4.85
C PHE A 111 -8.60 -4.62 5.93
N LEU A 112 -7.91 -5.16 6.94
CA LEU A 112 -8.53 -5.74 8.13
C LEU A 112 -9.27 -4.69 8.97
N GLN A 113 -8.70 -3.49 9.13
CA GLN A 113 -9.31 -2.39 9.88
C GLN A 113 -9.03 -1.03 9.22
N PRO A 114 -9.89 -0.60 8.28
CA PRO A 114 -9.69 0.63 7.53
C PRO A 114 -9.83 1.91 8.37
N ASN A 115 -10.44 1.83 9.55
CA ASN A 115 -10.59 2.96 10.46
C ASN A 115 -9.40 3.02 11.43
N THR A 116 -9.05 4.22 11.88
CA THR A 116 -8.05 4.38 12.93
C THR A 116 -8.44 3.58 14.18
N SER A 117 -7.57 2.68 14.63
CA SER A 117 -7.79 1.84 15.80
C SER A 117 -6.55 1.75 16.68
N GLU A 118 -6.67 2.21 17.93
CA GLU A 118 -5.59 2.10 18.92
C GLU A 118 -5.28 0.64 19.26
N ALA A 119 -6.29 -0.24 19.27
CA ALA A 119 -6.09 -1.67 19.50
C ALA A 119 -5.20 -2.29 18.41
N ILE A 120 -5.45 -1.96 17.14
CA ILE A 120 -4.63 -2.45 16.02
C ILE A 120 -3.21 -1.90 16.10
N GLN A 121 -3.03 -0.63 16.47
CA GLN A 121 -1.70 -0.07 16.70
C GLN A 121 -0.94 -0.83 17.81
N GLN A 122 -1.60 -1.19 18.91
CA GLN A 122 -0.97 -1.97 19.97
C GLN A 122 -0.64 -3.40 19.52
N ASP A 123 -1.50 -4.02 18.73
CA ASP A 123 -1.24 -5.35 18.17
C ASP A 123 -0.05 -5.32 17.19
N LEU A 124 0.06 -4.30 16.34
CA LEU A 124 1.24 -4.09 15.50
C LEU A 124 2.51 -3.89 16.34
N ILE A 125 2.47 -3.06 17.39
CA ILE A 125 3.61 -2.89 18.31
C ILE A 125 4.02 -4.22 18.97
N LYS A 126 3.05 -5.11 19.22
CA LYS A 126 3.29 -6.38 19.88
C LYS A 126 3.86 -7.44 18.94
N PHE A 127 3.30 -7.56 17.73
CA PHE A 127 3.52 -8.70 16.85
C PHE A 127 4.39 -8.42 15.63
N SER A 128 4.45 -7.19 15.13
CA SER A 128 5.25 -6.85 13.96
C SER A 128 6.76 -6.96 14.24
N ASN A 129 7.53 -7.38 13.23
CA ASN A 129 8.99 -7.31 13.23
C ASN A 129 9.52 -5.90 12.90
N ASN A 130 8.79 -5.10 12.12
CA ASN A 130 9.11 -3.72 11.78
C ASN A 130 8.15 -2.69 12.43
N LYS A 131 7.99 -2.82 13.74
CA LYS A 131 7.00 -2.08 14.56
C LYS A 131 6.90 -0.59 14.25
N SER A 132 8.03 0.09 14.14
CA SER A 132 8.05 1.54 13.94
C SER A 132 7.52 1.92 12.57
N PHE A 133 7.88 1.16 11.54
CA PHE A 133 7.43 1.40 10.18
C PHE A 133 5.95 1.04 10.02
N ASP A 134 5.55 -0.18 10.40
CA ASP A 134 4.19 -0.68 10.18
C ASP A 134 3.15 0.18 10.91
N VAL A 135 3.44 0.58 12.15
CA VAL A 135 2.55 1.49 12.91
C VAL A 135 2.47 2.85 12.24
N ALA A 136 3.58 3.38 11.74
CA ALA A 136 3.60 4.69 11.09
C ALA A 136 2.81 4.67 9.78
N VAL A 137 3.01 3.66 8.93
CA VAL A 137 2.31 3.51 7.65
C VAL A 137 0.84 3.22 7.88
N TYR A 138 0.47 2.28 8.76
CA TYR A 138 -0.93 2.03 9.12
C TYR A 138 -1.63 3.29 9.65
N THR A 139 -0.96 4.05 10.51
CA THR A 139 -1.51 5.30 11.06
C THR A 139 -1.67 6.35 9.97
N LEU A 140 -0.72 6.46 9.05
CA LEU A 140 -0.80 7.36 7.89
C LEU A 140 -2.02 7.01 7.02
N ILE A 141 -2.15 5.76 6.61
CA ILE A 141 -3.21 5.30 5.70
C ILE A 141 -4.59 5.50 6.36
N THR A 142 -4.77 5.03 7.61
CA THR A 142 -6.06 5.18 8.31
C THR A 142 -6.40 6.63 8.64
N THR A 143 -5.40 7.48 8.89
CA THR A 143 -5.63 8.91 9.09
C THR A 143 -6.01 9.61 7.79
N PHE A 144 -5.40 9.19 6.67
CA PHE A 144 -5.76 9.67 5.34
C PHE A 144 -7.21 9.29 4.99
N ASN A 145 -7.56 8.01 5.15
CA ASN A 145 -8.92 7.47 4.97
C ASN A 145 -9.97 8.11 5.90
N LYS A 146 -9.56 8.66 7.04
CA LYS A 146 -10.50 9.33 7.96
C LYS A 146 -10.78 10.79 7.57
N ASN A 147 -9.78 11.48 7.04
CA ASN A 147 -9.80 12.94 6.86
C ASN A 147 -10.19 13.38 5.44
N ARG A 148 -10.46 12.43 4.55
CA ARG A 148 -11.00 12.66 3.21
C ARG A 148 -12.52 12.55 3.22
#